data_AF-A0A2N5GR92-F1
#
_entry.id   AF-A0A2N5GR92-F1
#
_cell.length_a   1.000
_cell.length_b   1.000
_cell.length_c   1.000
_cell.angle_alpha   90.00
_cell.angle_beta   90.00
_cell.angle_gamma   90.00
#
_symmetry.space_group_name_H-M   'P 1'
#
loop_
_entity.id
_entity.type
_entity.pdbx_description
1 polymer ?
#
loop_
_entity_poly.entity_id
_entity_poly.type
_entity_poly.pdbx_seq_one_letter_code
_entity_poly.pdbx_strand_id
1 'polypeptide(L)' 'MIRIMSSIFLIGTAGYFVFKNRYKLVNSAMRSPIGRRFFVASLMSIPGVKNKMMQTVFSGPAGGK' A
#
# COMPACT_ATOMS: atom_id res chain seq x y z
N MET A 1 -30.12 -4.16 14.52
CA MET A 1 -29.85 -5.59 14.23
C MET A 1 -29.45 -5.81 12.76
N ILE A 2 -30.25 -5.38 11.77
CA ILE A 2 -29.93 -5.49 10.32
C ILE A 2 -28.53 -4.97 9.95
N ARG A 3 -28.10 -3.83 10.53
CA ARG A 3 -26.78 -3.20 10.27
C ARG A 3 -25.58 -4.08 10.65
N ILE A 4 -25.72 -4.87 11.72
CA ILE A 4 -24.63 -5.71 12.23
C ILE A 4 -24.50 -6.95 11.34
N MET A 5 -25.63 -7.58 10.98
CA MET A 5 -25.65 -8.68 10.01
C MET A 5 -25.09 -8.27 8.65
N SER A 6 -25.48 -7.11 8.12
CA SER A 6 -24.95 -6.62 6.84
C SER A 6 -23.45 -6.34 6.91
N SER A 7 -22.95 -5.83 8.05
CA SER A 7 -21.52 -5.57 8.25
C SER A 7 -20.69 -6.86 8.30
N ILE A 8 -21.17 -7.89 9.00
CA ILE A 8 -20.51 -9.20 9.07
C ILE A 8 -20.49 -9.86 7.70
N PHE A 9 -21.61 -9.77 6.96
CA PHE A 9 -21.72 -10.32 5.62
C PHE A 9 -20.80 -9.60 4.63
N LEU A 10 -20.68 -8.27 4.72
CA LEU A 10 -19.75 -7.47 3.92
C LEU A 10 -18.29 -7.83 4.19
N ILE A 11 -17.92 -7.99 5.46
CA ILE A 11 -16.55 -8.39 5.84
C ILE A 11 -16.25 -9.81 5.36
N GLY A 12 -17.21 -10.74 5.52
CA GLY A 12 -17.07 -12.12 5.06
C GLY A 12 -16.94 -12.24 3.54
N THR A 13 -17.77 -11.51 2.78
CA THR A 13 -17.71 -11.50 1.31
C THR A 13 -16.47 -10.78 0.79
N ALA A 14 -16.08 -9.64 1.38
CA ALA A 14 -14.83 -8.97 1.05
C ALA A 14 -13.62 -9.88 1.33
N GLY A 15 -13.58 -10.52 2.50
CA GLY A 15 -12.54 -11.49 2.86
C GLY A 15 -12.50 -12.70 1.91
N TYR A 16 -13.66 -13.25 1.55
CA TYR A 16 -13.75 -14.36 0.60
C TYR A 16 -13.29 -13.96 -0.81
N PHE A 17 -13.62 -12.75 -1.27
CA PHE A 17 -13.16 -12.23 -2.55
C PHE A 17 -11.65 -12.05 -2.57
N VAL A 18 -11.08 -11.58 -1.45
CA VAL A 18 -9.63 -11.47 -1.25
C VAL A 18 -8.95 -12.84 -1.26
N PHE A 19 -9.56 -13.83 -0.63
CA PHE A 19 -9.04 -15.19 -0.57
C PHE A 19 -9.12 -15.91 -1.92
N LYS A 20 -10.25 -15.78 -2.62
CA LYS A 20 -10.49 -16.40 -3.93
C LYS A 20 -9.59 -15.82 -5.01
N ASN A 21 -9.38 -14.50 -4.98
CA ASN A 21 -8.50 -13.82 -5.94
C ASN A 21 -7.10 -13.56 -5.39
N ARG A 22 -6.61 -14.33 -4.40
CA ARG A 22 -5.28 -14.16 -3.77
C ARG A 22 -4.19 -13.69 -4.74
N TYR A 23 -4.00 -14.41 -5.85
CA TYR A 23 -2.97 -14.10 -6.83
C TYR A 23 -3.32 -12.92 -7.75
N LYS A 24 -4.60 -12.77 -8.13
CA LYS A 24 -5.08 -11.63 -8.93
C LYS A 24 -5.07 -10.31 -8.16
N LEU A 25 -5.36 -10.34 -6.87
CA LEU A 25 -5.32 -9.18 -5.98
C LEU A 25 -3.90 -8.79 -5.62
N VAL A 26 -3.02 -9.74 -5.31
CA VAL A 26 -1.60 -9.44 -5.12
C VAL A 26 -0.99 -8.90 -6.41
N ASN A 27 -1.28 -9.52 -7.56
CA ASN A 27 -0.77 -9.04 -8.85
C ASN A 27 -1.39 -7.69 -9.25
N SER A 28 -2.68 -7.46 -8.99
CA SER A 28 -3.32 -6.16 -9.22
C SER A 28 -2.87 -5.10 -8.21
N ALA A 29 -2.58 -5.46 -6.95
CA ALA A 29 -1.99 -4.56 -5.97
C ALA A 29 -0.54 -4.20 -6.32
N MET A 30 0.24 -5.14 -6.85
CA MET A 30 1.58 -4.87 -7.40
C MET A 30 1.54 -4.06 -8.70
N ARG A 31 0.51 -4.26 -9.54
CA ARG A 31 0.34 -3.56 -10.82
C ARG A 31 -0.37 -2.22 -10.70
N SER A 32 -1.13 -2.00 -9.62
CA SER A 32 -1.96 -0.81 -9.41
C SER A 32 -1.14 0.34 -8.80
N PRO A 33 -1.23 1.55 -9.38
CA PRO A 33 -0.61 2.74 -8.78
C PRO A 33 -1.17 3.06 -7.39
N ILE A 34 -2.37 2.57 -7.04
CA ILE A 34 -2.96 2.72 -5.71
C ILE A 34 -2.18 1.93 -4.65
N GLY A 35 -1.78 0.69 -4.93
CA GLY A 35 -1.02 -0.14 -3.99
C GLY A 35 0.36 0.44 -3.73
N ARG A 36 1.05 0.88 -4.80
CA ARG A 36 2.32 1.61 -4.70
C ARG A 36 2.18 2.89 -3.89
N ARG A 37 1.13 3.70 -4.15
CA ARG A 37 0.91 4.96 -3.44
C ARG A 37 0.64 4.74 -1.95
N PHE A 38 -0.13 3.71 -1.59
CA PHE A 38 -0.36 3.34 -0.19
C PHE A 38 0.94 2.88 0.49
N PHE A 39 1.70 2.00 -0.15
CA PHE A 39 2.95 1.49 0.40
C PHE A 39 4.00 2.60 0.57
N VAL A 40 4.17 3.44 -0.46
CA VAL A 40 5.08 4.60 -0.41
C VAL A 40 4.60 5.64 0.59
N ALA A 41 3.29 5.92 0.68
CA ALA A 41 2.75 6.84 1.68
C ALA A 41 3.00 6.34 3.11
N SER A 42 2.80 5.04 3.36
CA SER A 42 3.12 4.43 4.65
C SER A 42 4.61 4.50 4.98
N LEU A 43 5.49 4.23 4.01
CA LEU A 43 6.94 4.34 4.18
C LEU A 43 7.41 5.80 4.40
N MET A 44 6.85 6.76 3.67
CA MET A 44 7.16 8.19 3.81
C MET A 44 6.62 8.80 5.10
N SER A 45 5.61 8.19 5.72
CA SER A 45 5.10 8.61 7.03
C SER A 45 6.08 8.30 8.17
N ILE A 46 7.10 7.47 7.93
CA ILE A 46 8.12 7.12 8.91
C ILE A 46 9.30 8.10 8.77
N PRO A 47 9.56 8.98 9.75
CA PRO A 47 10.55 10.06 9.62
C PRO A 47 11.98 9.56 9.35
N GLY A 48 12.37 8.40 9.92
CA GLY A 48 13.70 7.81 9.69
C GLY A 48 13.91 7.23 8.29
N VAL A 49 12.87 6.59 7.72
CA VAL A 49 12.91 6.04 6.35
C VAL A 49 12.78 7.18 5.33
N LYS A 50 11.91 8.15 5.60
CA LYS A 50 11.75 9.37 4.81
C LYS A 50 13.08 10.12 4.65
N ASN A 51 13.80 10.36 5.75
CA ASN A 51 15.07 11.08 5.71
C ASN A 51 16.15 10.33 4.94
N LYS A 52 16.26 8.99 5.09
CA LYS A 52 17.20 8.18 4.28
C LYS A 52 16.85 8.21 2.80
N MET A 53 15.57 8.08 2.43
CA MET A 53 15.16 8.13 1.03
C MET A 53 15.34 9.52 0.43
N MET A 54 14.97 10.59 1.15
CA MET A 54 15.20 11.97 0.72
C MET A 54 16.70 12.24 0.59
N GLN A 55 17.53 11.78 1.52
CA GLN A 55 18.98 11.89 1.38
C GLN A 55 19.48 11.13 0.14
N THR A 56 19.08 9.89 -0.10
CA THR A 56 19.53 9.16 -1.30
C THR A 56 19.06 9.79 -2.62
N VAL A 57 17.84 10.34 -2.67
CA VAL A 57 17.28 10.94 -3.90
C VAL A 57 17.80 12.36 -4.13
N PHE A 58 18.02 13.14 -3.07
CA PHE A 58 18.56 14.51 -3.15
C PHE A 58 20.09 14.60 -2.99
N SER A 59 20.78 13.50 -2.65
CA SER A 59 22.25 13.41 -2.61
C SER A 59 22.86 12.71 -3.85
N GLY A 60 22.07 12.43 -4.88
CA GLY A 60 22.58 12.14 -6.23
C GLY A 60 23.17 13.40 -6.89
N PRO A 61 24.18 13.25 -7.75
CA PRO A 61 25.48 13.92 -7.68
C PRO A 61 25.39 15.46 -7.76
N ALA A 62 25.34 16.13 -6.61
CA ALA A 62 25.67 17.56 -6.49
C ALA A 62 27.15 17.71 -6.09
N GLY A 63 28.05 17.13 -6.89
CA GLY A 63 29.49 17.10 -6.64
C GLY A 63 30.30 16.73 -7.88
N GLY A 64 29.88 17.24 -9.04
CA GLY A 64 30.68 17.27 -10.26
C GLY A 64 31.29 18.67 -10.44
N LYS A 65 32.25 19.00 -9.58
CA LYS A 65 33.39 19.92 -9.74
C LYS A 65 34.00 20.22 -8.37
#